data_AF-A0A9X2I995-F1
#
_entry.id   AF-A0A9X2I995-F1
#
_cell.length_a   1.000
_cell.length_b   1.000
_cell.length_c   1.000
_cell.angle_alpha   90.00
_cell.angle_beta   90.00
_cell.angle_gamma   90.00
#
_symmetry.space_group_name_H-M   'P 1'
#
loop_
_entity.id
_entity.type
_entity.pdbx_description
1 polymer ?
#
loop_
_entity_poly.entity_id
_entity_poly.type
_entity_poly.pdbx_seq_one_letter_code
_entity_poly.pdbx_strand_id
1 'polypeptide(L)'
;MKFVIKIIGALILAYQANAQTILRFQTNITPNAQHLGDVLVITGDKNNLAKIPLDSHPGVGRKITKKQIIAWIKNKRSSFKYQWRGKKTAVIKQRTQTTGMDLINKARSELKNQLEKQEYSHVELTTKTKLKGSVFPLSAFKIQIPSEYPVAKQVCVRLNYEKHSIPVWFTVKAYQKVLVAKHQIKNRTIVREDDFILKEQSISGLKQMPLTKLLHPFWLKKSINAAQVLTQKYLIEIPSIIKGQSVQIKIVTHGVSIITEAIAQNDGDIGQTIRMKNPQTNKYFVAVVTAPNQAEIPS
;
A
#
# COMPACT_ATOMS: atom_id res chain seq x y z
N MET A 1 46.00 85.56 -36.35
CA MET A 1 45.66 86.45 -35.23
C MET A 1 44.38 85.95 -34.56
N LYS A 2 44.45 85.72 -33.25
CA LYS A 2 43.38 85.78 -32.23
C LYS A 2 42.26 84.71 -32.21
N PHE A 3 42.38 83.87 -31.16
CA PHE A 3 41.34 83.20 -30.37
C PHE A 3 39.94 83.83 -30.44
N VAL A 4 38.89 82.98 -30.45
CA VAL A 4 37.82 82.98 -29.42
C VAL A 4 37.22 81.56 -29.29
N ILE A 5 37.32 81.01 -28.08
CA ILE A 5 36.57 79.86 -27.58
C ILE A 5 35.15 80.33 -27.21
N LYS A 6 34.10 79.63 -27.64
CA LYS A 6 32.77 79.72 -27.01
C LYS A 6 32.23 78.33 -26.68
N ILE A 7 32.34 78.00 -25.41
CA ILE A 7 31.62 76.95 -24.70
C ILE A 7 30.18 77.44 -24.48
N ILE A 8 29.19 76.71 -25.00
CA ILE A 8 27.79 76.73 -24.57
C ILE A 8 27.34 75.27 -24.73
N GLY A 9 27.23 74.47 -23.67
CA GLY A 9 26.25 74.62 -22.61
C GLY A 9 25.17 73.57 -22.84
N ALA A 10 25.40 72.37 -22.29
CA ALA A 10 24.50 71.23 -22.40
C ALA A 10 23.13 71.56 -21.76
N LEU A 11 22.06 71.48 -22.56
CA LEU A 11 20.70 71.43 -22.06
C LEU A 11 20.18 69.99 -22.27
N ILE A 12 20.57 69.09 -21.37
CA ILE A 12 19.90 67.79 -21.27
C ILE A 12 18.55 68.04 -20.61
N LEU A 13 17.53 68.25 -21.44
CA LEU A 13 16.14 68.15 -21.02
C LEU A 13 15.90 66.70 -20.58
N ALA A 14 15.94 66.47 -19.27
CA ALA A 14 15.39 65.26 -18.68
C ALA A 14 13.88 65.24 -18.94
N TYR A 15 13.47 64.59 -20.05
CA TYR A 15 12.10 64.14 -20.22
C TYR A 15 11.82 63.10 -19.14
N GLN A 16 11.31 63.53 -17.98
CA GLN A 16 10.48 62.66 -17.17
C GLN A 16 9.17 62.48 -17.93
N ALA A 17 9.15 61.50 -18.82
CA ALA A 17 7.91 60.93 -19.29
C ALA A 17 7.08 60.57 -18.05
N ASN A 18 5.92 61.21 -17.88
CA ASN A 18 4.87 60.77 -16.97
C ASN A 18 4.44 59.37 -17.41
N ALA A 19 5.22 58.35 -17.05
CA ALA A 19 4.97 56.97 -17.45
C ALA A 19 3.71 56.52 -16.71
N GLN A 20 2.55 56.65 -17.37
CA GLN A 20 1.28 56.21 -16.84
C GLN A 20 1.38 54.75 -16.43
N THR A 21 1.08 54.45 -15.17
CA THR A 21 1.21 53.08 -14.64
C THR A 21 0.26 52.15 -15.36
N ILE A 22 0.79 51.14 -16.05
CA ILE A 22 -0.02 50.13 -16.75
C ILE A 22 -0.12 48.89 -15.86
N LEU A 23 -1.36 48.42 -15.64
CA LEU A 23 -1.67 47.21 -14.88
C LEU A 23 -2.35 46.18 -15.78
N ARG A 24 -1.91 44.92 -15.72
CA ARG A 24 -2.62 43.76 -16.30
C ARG A 24 -2.37 42.52 -15.46
N PHE A 25 -3.28 41.55 -15.51
CA PHE A 25 -3.03 40.26 -14.86
C PHE A 25 -1.84 39.52 -15.46
N GLN A 26 -1.08 38.82 -14.61
CA GLN A 26 -0.13 37.81 -15.05
C GLN A 26 -0.86 36.65 -15.76
N THR A 27 -0.15 35.95 -16.64
CA THR A 27 -0.69 34.79 -17.37
C THR A 27 -0.88 33.57 -16.45
N ASN A 28 -0.04 33.44 -15.41
CA ASN A 28 -0.05 32.33 -14.46
C ASN A 28 -0.04 32.87 -13.03
N ILE A 29 -1.22 32.99 -12.42
CA ILE A 29 -1.37 33.42 -11.02
C ILE A 29 -1.52 32.16 -10.17
N THR A 30 -0.63 31.98 -9.19
CA THR A 30 -0.62 30.82 -8.30
C THR A 30 -1.30 31.16 -6.97
N PRO A 31 -1.77 30.16 -6.19
CA PRO A 31 -2.34 30.43 -4.87
C PRO A 31 -1.33 30.94 -3.84
N ASN A 32 -0.04 30.80 -4.11
CA ASN A 32 1.04 31.26 -3.22
C ASN A 32 1.37 32.75 -3.43
N ALA A 33 0.63 33.46 -4.28
CA ALA A 33 0.81 34.90 -4.48
C ALA A 33 0.52 35.66 -3.19
N GLN A 34 1.48 36.49 -2.76
CA GLN A 34 1.44 37.26 -1.52
C GLN A 34 1.40 38.77 -1.78
N HIS A 35 1.90 39.22 -2.93
CA HIS A 35 1.99 40.63 -3.28
C HIS A 35 1.34 40.91 -4.64
N LEU A 36 1.01 42.17 -4.93
CA LEU A 36 0.45 42.58 -6.21
C LEU A 36 1.37 42.22 -7.39
N GLY A 37 2.69 42.24 -7.18
CA GLY A 37 3.67 41.82 -8.17
C GLY A 37 3.51 40.36 -8.61
N ASP A 38 2.96 39.49 -7.77
CA ASP A 38 2.74 38.07 -8.08
C ASP A 38 1.48 37.86 -8.93
N VAL A 39 0.58 38.85 -8.94
CA VAL A 39 -0.73 38.77 -9.59
C VAL A 39 -0.79 39.65 -10.85
N LEU A 40 0.00 40.73 -10.89
CA LEU A 40 -0.01 41.74 -11.94
C LEU A 40 1.34 41.88 -12.62
N VAL A 41 1.29 42.21 -13.92
CA VAL A 41 2.40 42.87 -14.62
C VAL A 41 2.20 44.38 -14.47
N ILE A 42 3.18 45.05 -13.88
CA ILE A 42 3.14 46.48 -13.54
C ILE A 42 4.26 47.19 -14.31
N THR A 43 3.90 48.21 -15.08
CA THR A 43 4.84 49.07 -15.83
C THR A 43 4.76 50.50 -15.30
N GLY A 44 5.88 51.21 -15.21
CA GLY A 44 5.97 52.56 -14.62
C GLY A 44 6.42 52.50 -13.16
N ASP A 45 5.48 52.26 -12.24
CA ASP A 45 5.74 52.26 -10.78
C ASP A 45 5.90 50.84 -10.18
N LYS A 46 6.72 50.01 -10.84
CA LYS A 46 6.86 48.59 -10.47
C LYS A 46 7.38 48.41 -9.04
N ASN A 47 8.39 49.18 -8.63
CA ASN A 47 9.10 48.95 -7.37
C ASN A 47 8.26 49.24 -6.12
N ASN A 48 7.27 50.15 -6.21
CA ASN A 48 6.37 50.46 -5.11
C ASN A 48 5.12 49.60 -5.13
N LEU A 49 4.47 49.46 -6.29
CA LEU A 49 3.20 48.74 -6.36
C LEU A 49 3.37 47.22 -6.27
N ALA A 50 4.46 46.65 -6.80
CA ALA A 50 4.66 45.20 -6.78
C ALA A 50 4.80 44.63 -5.37
N LYS A 51 5.25 45.45 -4.40
CA LYS A 51 5.50 45.05 -3.01
C LYS A 51 4.28 45.16 -2.10
N ILE A 52 3.15 45.69 -2.60
CA ILE A 52 1.94 45.81 -1.78
C ILE A 52 1.38 44.41 -1.51
N PRO A 53 1.17 44.03 -0.23
CA PRO A 53 0.61 42.74 0.12
C PRO A 53 -0.85 42.63 -0.33
N LEU A 54 -1.28 41.42 -0.70
CA LEU A 54 -2.68 41.17 -1.03
C LEU A 54 -3.53 41.18 0.24
N ASP A 55 -4.69 41.85 0.22
CA ASP A 55 -5.60 41.83 1.37
C ASP A 55 -6.30 40.46 1.55
N SER A 56 -6.22 39.56 0.55
CA SER A 56 -6.68 38.18 0.68
C SER A 56 -5.85 37.22 -0.17
N HIS A 57 -5.57 36.04 0.37
CA HIS A 57 -4.83 35.00 -0.35
C HIS A 57 -5.68 34.38 -1.48
N PRO A 58 -5.10 34.23 -2.67
CA PRO A 58 -5.78 33.61 -3.80
C PRO A 58 -6.00 32.11 -3.59
N GLY A 59 -7.27 31.68 -3.46
CA GLY A 59 -7.63 30.25 -3.45
C GLY A 59 -7.63 29.62 -4.85
N VAL A 60 -7.19 28.37 -4.99
CA VAL A 60 -7.19 27.64 -6.27
C VAL A 60 -8.58 27.61 -6.89
N GLY A 61 -8.68 27.91 -8.20
CA GLY A 61 -9.95 27.93 -8.94
C GLY A 61 -10.80 29.18 -8.71
N ARG A 62 -10.46 30.03 -7.73
CA ARG A 62 -11.14 31.32 -7.53
C ARG A 62 -10.74 32.31 -8.62
N LYS A 63 -11.62 33.29 -8.85
CA LYS A 63 -11.40 34.42 -9.75
C LYS A 63 -10.94 35.62 -8.93
N ILE A 64 -9.85 36.26 -9.35
CA ILE A 64 -9.48 37.60 -8.89
C ILE A 64 -9.97 38.60 -9.93
N THR A 65 -10.63 39.65 -9.48
CA THR A 65 -11.20 40.67 -10.37
C THR A 65 -10.39 41.97 -10.34
N LYS A 66 -10.43 42.73 -11.43
CA LYS A 66 -9.87 44.10 -11.49
C LYS A 66 -10.39 44.94 -10.33
N LYS A 67 -11.70 44.88 -10.06
CA LYS A 67 -12.34 45.69 -9.01
C LYS A 67 -11.70 45.41 -7.64
N GLN A 68 -11.46 44.14 -7.34
CA GLN A 68 -10.82 43.69 -6.10
C GLN A 68 -9.37 44.20 -5.99
N ILE A 69 -8.57 44.06 -7.05
CA ILE A 69 -7.20 44.60 -7.11
C ILE A 69 -7.17 46.11 -6.86
N ILE A 70 -8.04 46.86 -7.53
CA ILE A 70 -8.07 48.32 -7.40
C ILE A 70 -8.52 48.73 -5.99
N ALA A 71 -9.44 47.99 -5.38
CA ALA A 71 -9.83 48.22 -3.99
C ALA A 71 -8.64 48.02 -3.03
N TRP A 72 -7.85 46.96 -3.20
CA TRP A 72 -6.64 46.71 -2.40
C TRP A 72 -5.62 47.84 -2.53
N ILE A 73 -5.36 48.31 -3.76
CA ILE A 73 -4.41 49.40 -3.96
C ILE A 73 -4.92 50.70 -3.30
N LYS A 74 -6.20 51.03 -3.44
CA LYS A 74 -6.80 52.23 -2.83
C LYS A 74 -6.78 52.20 -1.30
N ASN A 75 -6.89 51.01 -0.71
CA ASN A 75 -6.83 50.84 0.75
C ASN A 75 -5.42 51.11 1.30
N LYS A 76 -4.38 50.81 0.51
CA LYS A 76 -2.97 50.94 0.94
C LYS A 76 -2.29 52.21 0.43
N ARG A 77 -2.85 52.85 -0.58
CA ARG A 77 -2.30 54.06 -1.20
C ARG A 77 -3.43 55.01 -1.59
N SER A 78 -3.24 56.28 -1.28
CA SER A 78 -4.08 57.36 -1.82
C SER A 78 -4.05 57.36 -3.36
N SER A 79 -5.06 58.01 -3.95
CA SER A 79 -5.33 58.01 -5.39
C SER A 79 -4.08 57.96 -6.28
N PHE A 80 -4.04 57.02 -7.22
CA PHE A 80 -2.96 56.87 -8.19
C PHE A 80 -3.52 56.81 -9.62
N LYS A 81 -2.78 57.36 -10.59
CA LYS A 81 -3.15 57.32 -12.01
C LYS A 81 -2.72 55.98 -12.62
N TYR A 82 -3.63 55.28 -13.26
CA TYR A 82 -3.34 53.99 -13.91
C TYR A 82 -4.14 53.76 -15.19
N GLN A 83 -3.63 52.87 -16.03
CA GLN A 83 -4.35 52.30 -17.16
C GLN A 83 -4.41 50.78 -16.99
N TRP A 84 -5.61 50.20 -17.06
CA TRP A 84 -5.77 48.75 -17.05
C TRP A 84 -5.75 48.19 -18.47
N ARG A 85 -4.95 47.16 -18.74
CA ARG A 85 -4.91 46.46 -20.03
C ARG A 85 -5.28 44.98 -19.89
N GLY A 86 -5.96 44.45 -20.90
CA GLY A 86 -6.33 43.03 -20.98
C GLY A 86 -7.52 42.64 -20.11
N LYS A 87 -7.56 41.37 -19.70
CA LYS A 87 -8.71 40.76 -19.01
C LYS A 87 -9.04 41.47 -17.69
N LYS A 88 -10.34 41.59 -17.37
CA LYS A 88 -10.83 42.15 -16.10
C LYS A 88 -10.89 41.11 -14.97
N THR A 89 -10.65 39.84 -15.29
CA THR A 89 -10.64 38.73 -14.34
C THR A 89 -9.53 37.75 -14.68
N ALA A 90 -8.95 37.12 -13.66
CA ALA A 90 -8.04 36.00 -13.85
C ALA A 90 -8.39 34.86 -12.88
N VAL A 91 -8.25 33.62 -13.34
CA VAL A 91 -8.46 32.41 -12.53
C VAL A 91 -7.13 32.01 -11.93
N ILE A 92 -7.13 31.75 -10.64
CA ILE A 92 -5.94 31.27 -9.92
C ILE A 92 -5.72 29.81 -10.28
N LYS A 93 -4.58 29.53 -10.91
CA LYS A 93 -4.18 28.19 -11.35
C LYS A 93 -3.10 27.65 -10.43
N GLN A 94 -3.28 26.42 -9.96
CA GLN A 94 -2.19 25.69 -9.32
C GLN A 94 -1.28 25.12 -10.39
N ARG A 95 0.04 25.31 -10.24
CA ARG A 95 1.02 24.66 -11.11
C ARG A 95 1.17 23.20 -10.65
N THR A 96 0.71 22.26 -11.47
CA THR A 96 1.00 20.83 -11.28
C THR A 96 2.46 20.57 -11.61
N GLN A 97 3.20 19.96 -10.69
CA GLN A 97 4.57 19.51 -10.89
C GLN A 97 4.65 18.03 -11.27
N THR A 98 3.64 17.25 -10.86
CA THR A 98 3.58 15.81 -11.10
C THR A 98 2.22 15.44 -11.67
N THR A 99 2.17 14.64 -12.72
CA THR A 99 0.89 14.20 -13.30
C THR A 99 0.30 13.04 -12.49
N GLY A 100 -1.01 12.80 -12.64
CA GLY A 100 -1.64 11.64 -12.01
C GLY A 100 -1.06 10.31 -12.51
N MET A 101 -0.62 10.25 -13.77
CA MET A 101 0.02 9.08 -14.36
C MET A 101 1.40 8.82 -13.74
N ASP A 102 2.18 9.87 -13.49
CA ASP A 102 3.48 9.74 -12.83
C ASP A 102 3.35 9.15 -11.43
N LEU A 103 2.35 9.59 -10.66
CA LEU A 103 2.04 9.05 -9.34
C LEU A 103 1.66 7.56 -9.41
N ILE A 104 0.81 7.18 -10.37
CA ILE A 104 0.41 5.78 -10.59
C ILE A 104 1.63 4.94 -10.98
N ASN A 105 2.47 5.43 -11.88
CA ASN A 105 3.65 4.71 -12.36
C ASN A 105 4.68 4.53 -11.25
N LYS A 106 4.92 5.56 -10.44
CA LYS A 106 5.78 5.46 -9.24
C LYS A 106 5.25 4.42 -8.25
N ALA A 107 3.95 4.47 -7.94
CA ALA A 107 3.31 3.51 -7.04
C ALA A 107 3.38 2.07 -7.60
N ARG A 108 3.14 1.90 -8.91
CA ARG A 108 3.22 0.59 -9.59
C ARG A 108 4.63 0.03 -9.55
N SER A 109 5.64 0.86 -9.85
CA SER A 109 7.04 0.43 -9.87
C SER A 109 7.49 -0.02 -8.49
N GLU A 110 7.15 0.73 -7.43
CA GLU A 110 7.55 0.35 -6.08
C GLU A 110 6.86 -0.93 -5.62
N LEU A 111 5.56 -1.07 -5.89
CA LEU A 111 4.83 -2.31 -5.57
C LEU A 111 5.41 -3.51 -6.33
N LYS A 112 5.74 -3.35 -7.62
CA LYS A 112 6.36 -4.41 -8.43
C LYS A 112 7.71 -4.82 -7.84
N ASN A 113 8.58 -3.85 -7.54
CA ASN A 113 9.90 -4.09 -6.96
C ASN A 113 9.82 -4.79 -5.59
N GLN A 114 8.82 -4.49 -4.78
CA GLN A 114 8.61 -5.18 -3.50
C GLN A 114 8.16 -6.63 -3.71
N LEU A 115 7.23 -6.87 -4.64
CA LEU A 115 6.69 -8.20 -4.89
C LEU A 115 7.70 -9.11 -5.61
N GLU A 116 8.59 -8.56 -6.44
CA GLU A 116 9.68 -9.30 -7.07
C GLU A 116 10.71 -9.86 -6.07
N LYS A 117 10.75 -9.33 -4.83
CA LYS A 117 11.57 -9.88 -3.75
C LYS A 117 10.93 -11.09 -3.06
N GLN A 118 9.71 -11.46 -3.43
CA GLN A 118 8.98 -12.61 -2.88
C GLN A 118 9.05 -13.80 -3.87
N GLU A 119 8.56 -14.97 -3.46
CA GLU A 119 8.67 -16.23 -4.23
C GLU A 119 7.67 -16.36 -5.40
N TYR A 120 7.19 -15.26 -5.96
CA TYR A 120 6.26 -15.31 -7.09
C TYR A 120 7.01 -15.58 -8.40
N SER A 121 6.41 -16.38 -9.29
CA SER A 121 6.90 -16.57 -10.65
C SER A 121 6.66 -15.34 -11.52
N HIS A 122 5.48 -14.73 -11.40
CA HIS A 122 5.14 -13.47 -12.04
C HIS A 122 3.99 -12.76 -11.32
N VAL A 123 3.88 -11.46 -11.55
CA VAL A 123 2.87 -10.60 -10.93
C VAL A 123 2.20 -9.71 -11.96
N GLU A 124 0.87 -9.73 -11.99
CA GLU A 124 0.05 -8.78 -12.75
C GLU A 124 -0.51 -7.71 -11.81
N LEU A 125 -0.27 -6.43 -12.16
CA LEU A 125 -0.78 -5.27 -11.44
C LEU A 125 -1.74 -4.48 -12.31
N THR A 126 -3.00 -4.37 -11.89
CA THR A 126 -4.00 -3.55 -12.57
C THR A 126 -4.53 -2.47 -11.63
N THR A 127 -4.73 -1.26 -12.14
CA THR A 127 -5.34 -0.16 -11.37
C THR A 127 -6.45 0.48 -12.18
N LYS A 128 -7.55 0.82 -11.49
CA LYS A 128 -8.65 1.62 -12.04
C LYS A 128 -8.66 3.04 -11.43
N THR A 129 -7.71 3.34 -10.55
CA THR A 129 -7.62 4.64 -9.87
C THR A 129 -7.25 5.72 -10.87
N LYS A 130 -8.12 6.72 -11.02
CA LYS A 130 -7.82 7.95 -11.77
C LYS A 130 -7.36 9.02 -10.78
N LEU A 131 -6.09 9.43 -10.86
CA LEU A 131 -5.54 10.46 -10.00
C LEU A 131 -5.46 11.80 -10.74
N LYS A 132 -5.70 12.88 -10.00
CA LYS A 132 -5.34 14.23 -10.45
C LYS A 132 -3.84 14.44 -10.24
N GLY A 133 -3.26 15.36 -11.00
CA GLY A 133 -1.87 15.77 -10.78
C GLY A 133 -1.67 16.39 -9.40
N SER A 134 -0.42 16.38 -8.94
CA SER A 134 0.02 17.00 -7.69
C SER A 134 0.84 18.24 -7.98
N VAL A 135 0.81 19.18 -7.04
CA VAL A 135 1.70 20.35 -7.03
C VAL A 135 3.05 20.07 -6.41
N PHE A 136 3.18 18.94 -5.74
CA PHE A 136 4.43 18.46 -5.17
C PHE A 136 5.21 17.67 -6.22
N PRO A 137 6.56 17.71 -6.18
CA PRO A 137 7.39 16.95 -7.11
C PRO A 137 7.33 15.45 -6.78
N LEU A 138 7.47 14.61 -7.80
CA LEU A 138 7.34 13.16 -7.67
C LEU A 138 8.33 12.57 -6.65
N SER A 139 9.55 13.12 -6.59
CA SER A 139 10.60 12.70 -5.67
C SER A 139 10.26 12.93 -4.20
N ALA A 140 9.41 13.90 -3.88
CA ALA A 140 9.07 14.23 -2.50
C ALA A 140 8.10 13.24 -1.85
N PHE A 141 7.41 12.41 -2.63
CA PHE A 141 6.50 11.41 -2.10
C PHE A 141 7.26 10.21 -1.53
N LYS A 142 7.02 9.93 -0.25
CA LYS A 142 7.40 8.69 0.43
C LYS A 142 6.33 7.63 0.19
N ILE A 143 6.76 6.40 -0.06
CA ILE A 143 5.85 5.30 -0.39
C ILE A 143 5.66 4.40 0.84
N GLN A 144 4.42 4.02 1.11
CA GLN A 144 4.08 3.02 2.12
C GLN A 144 3.23 1.93 1.50
N ILE A 145 3.66 0.69 1.66
CA ILE A 145 3.03 -0.50 1.10
C ILE A 145 2.94 -1.57 2.20
N PRO A 146 1.81 -2.26 2.36
CA PRO A 146 1.72 -3.44 3.22
C PRO A 146 2.74 -4.51 2.80
N SER A 147 3.33 -5.20 3.78
CA SER A 147 4.27 -6.30 3.55
C SER A 147 3.69 -7.59 4.10
N GLU A 148 2.81 -8.21 3.32
CA GLU A 148 2.18 -9.49 3.64
C GLU A 148 2.55 -10.54 2.59
N TYR A 149 2.63 -11.80 3.00
CA TYR A 149 2.80 -12.95 2.12
C TYR A 149 1.87 -14.09 2.54
N PRO A 150 1.07 -14.65 1.62
CA PRO A 150 0.82 -14.18 0.25
C PRO A 150 0.20 -12.78 0.20
N VAL A 151 0.48 -12.03 -0.86
CA VAL A 151 -0.03 -10.66 -1.05
C VAL A 151 -1.56 -10.65 -1.15
N ALA A 152 -2.22 -9.63 -0.61
CA ALA A 152 -3.66 -9.45 -0.77
C ALA A 152 -4.09 -9.26 -2.25
N LYS A 153 -5.33 -9.63 -2.58
CA LYS A 153 -5.93 -9.39 -3.92
C LYS A 153 -6.00 -7.91 -4.29
N GLN A 154 -6.15 -7.04 -3.29
CA GLN A 154 -6.19 -5.59 -3.46
C GLN A 154 -5.17 -4.97 -2.51
N VAL A 155 -4.25 -4.18 -3.05
CA VAL A 155 -3.19 -3.53 -2.29
C VAL A 155 -3.32 -2.02 -2.47
N CYS A 156 -3.31 -1.30 -1.34
CA CYS A 156 -3.25 0.16 -1.32
C CYS A 156 -1.81 0.60 -1.13
N VAL A 157 -1.25 1.25 -2.15
CA VAL A 157 0.03 1.95 -2.09
C VAL A 157 -0.24 3.38 -1.71
N ARG A 158 0.28 3.84 -0.57
CA ARG A 158 0.10 5.22 -0.11
C ARG A 158 1.31 6.07 -0.50
N LEU A 159 1.05 7.15 -1.23
CA LEU A 159 2.02 8.19 -1.52
C LEU A 159 1.85 9.32 -0.50
N ASN A 160 2.78 9.42 0.44
CA ASN A 160 2.73 10.35 1.56
C ASN A 160 3.67 11.54 1.31
N TYR A 161 3.15 12.76 1.54
CA TYR A 161 3.92 14.00 1.54
C TYR A 161 3.39 14.90 2.67
N GLU A 162 4.20 15.19 3.68
CA GLU A 162 3.79 15.94 4.88
C GLU A 162 2.45 15.44 5.47
N LYS A 163 1.40 16.28 5.43
CA LYS A 163 0.04 15.97 5.92
C LYS A 163 -0.88 15.40 4.85
N HIS A 164 -0.39 15.17 3.63
CA HIS A 164 -1.15 14.64 2.50
C HIS A 164 -0.81 13.18 2.24
N SER A 165 -1.85 12.35 2.05
CA SER A 165 -1.72 10.95 1.65
C SER A 165 -2.60 10.67 0.44
N ILE A 166 -1.99 10.17 -0.64
CA ILE A 166 -2.68 9.81 -1.88
C ILE A 166 -2.69 8.28 -1.99
N PRO A 167 -3.85 7.62 -1.80
CA PRO A 167 -3.96 6.17 -1.94
C PRO A 167 -4.06 5.78 -3.43
N VAL A 168 -3.27 4.78 -3.83
CA VAL A 168 -3.31 4.17 -5.15
C VAL A 168 -3.63 2.69 -4.99
N TRP A 169 -4.79 2.27 -5.48
CA TRP A 169 -5.25 0.90 -5.33
C TRP A 169 -4.87 0.06 -6.55
N PHE A 170 -4.29 -1.10 -6.30
CA PHE A 170 -3.96 -2.12 -7.29
C PHE A 170 -4.72 -3.41 -7.00
N THR A 171 -5.31 -4.00 -8.04
CA THR A 171 -5.67 -5.41 -8.04
C THR A 171 -4.44 -6.21 -8.45
N VAL A 172 -4.06 -7.14 -7.60
CA VAL A 172 -2.84 -7.95 -7.71
C VAL A 172 -3.24 -9.38 -8.04
N LYS A 173 -2.61 -9.95 -9.06
CA LYS A 173 -2.51 -11.40 -9.21
C LYS A 173 -1.04 -11.78 -9.12
N ALA A 174 -0.72 -12.63 -8.17
CA ALA A 174 0.65 -13.06 -7.90
C ALA A 174 0.69 -14.57 -8.02
N TYR A 175 1.42 -15.08 -9.00
CA TYR A 175 1.39 -16.48 -9.38
C TYR A 175 2.57 -17.22 -8.75
N GLN A 176 2.32 -18.46 -8.35
CA GLN A 176 3.34 -19.37 -7.84
C GLN A 176 2.93 -20.80 -8.22
N LYS A 177 3.92 -21.69 -8.40
CA LYS A 177 3.68 -23.13 -8.53
C LYS A 177 3.32 -23.71 -7.17
N VAL A 178 2.10 -24.20 -7.02
CA VAL A 178 1.55 -24.68 -5.73
C VAL A 178 0.81 -26.00 -5.91
N LEU A 179 0.63 -26.74 -4.81
CA LEU A 179 -0.14 -27.97 -4.78
C LEU A 179 -1.63 -27.68 -4.86
N VAL A 180 -2.29 -28.26 -5.85
CA VAL A 180 -3.72 -28.12 -6.12
C VAL A 180 -4.36 -29.50 -6.11
N ALA A 181 -5.47 -29.66 -5.38
CA ALA A 181 -6.14 -30.96 -5.25
C ALA A 181 -6.74 -31.41 -6.59
N LYS A 182 -6.48 -32.66 -7.00
CA LYS A 182 -7.03 -33.29 -8.21
C LYS A 182 -8.52 -33.60 -8.08
N HIS A 183 -8.93 -33.97 -6.88
CA HIS A 183 -10.30 -34.35 -6.53
C HIS A 183 -10.65 -33.84 -5.13
N GLN A 184 -11.88 -34.09 -4.68
CA GLN A 184 -12.26 -33.82 -3.30
C GLN A 184 -11.56 -34.82 -2.36
N ILE A 185 -11.03 -34.33 -1.24
CA ILE A 185 -10.42 -35.14 -0.18
C ILE A 185 -11.11 -34.77 1.13
N LYS A 186 -11.55 -35.79 1.88
CA LYS A 186 -12.28 -35.59 3.13
C LYS A 186 -11.35 -35.21 4.28
N ASN A 187 -11.89 -34.56 5.31
CA ASN A 187 -11.17 -34.38 6.57
C ASN A 187 -10.75 -35.72 7.18
N ARG A 188 -9.72 -35.69 8.04
CA ARG A 188 -9.11 -36.87 8.70
C ARG A 188 -8.60 -37.93 7.72
N THR A 189 -8.31 -37.54 6.49
CA THR A 189 -7.66 -38.40 5.48
C THR A 189 -6.18 -38.07 5.42
N ILE A 190 -5.34 -39.11 5.28
CA ILE A 190 -3.90 -38.93 5.03
C ILE A 190 -3.72 -38.34 3.64
N VAL A 191 -3.06 -37.19 3.59
CA VAL A 191 -2.70 -36.46 2.38
C VAL A 191 -1.58 -37.21 1.66
N ARG A 192 -1.80 -37.58 0.39
CA ARG A 192 -0.78 -38.22 -0.46
C ARG A 192 -0.37 -37.27 -1.57
N GLU A 193 0.87 -37.37 -2.05
CA GLU A 193 1.36 -36.56 -3.17
C GLU A 193 0.49 -36.75 -4.42
N ASP A 194 0.04 -37.98 -4.67
CA ASP A 194 -0.80 -38.33 -5.82
C ASP A 194 -2.18 -37.65 -5.81
N ASP A 195 -2.66 -37.18 -4.66
CA ASP A 195 -3.94 -36.44 -4.59
C ASP A 195 -3.81 -35.00 -5.15
N PHE A 196 -2.57 -34.53 -5.40
CA PHE A 196 -2.27 -33.16 -5.81
C PHE A 196 -1.52 -33.10 -7.14
N ILE A 197 -1.65 -31.97 -7.81
CA ILE A 197 -0.81 -31.56 -8.93
C ILE A 197 -0.10 -30.25 -8.57
N LEU A 198 1.15 -30.12 -9.01
CA LEU A 198 1.83 -28.84 -8.98
C LEU A 198 1.32 -27.99 -10.15
N LYS A 199 0.64 -26.90 -9.84
CA LYS A 199 0.04 -26.00 -10.84
C LYS A 199 0.41 -24.56 -10.55
N GLU A 200 0.70 -23.80 -11.60
CA GLU A 200 0.86 -22.35 -11.48
C GLU A 200 -0.51 -21.70 -11.29
N GLN A 201 -0.69 -21.01 -10.17
CA GLN A 201 -1.95 -20.37 -9.82
C GLN A 201 -1.72 -19.06 -9.07
N SER A 202 -2.63 -18.10 -9.24
CA SER A 202 -2.59 -16.87 -8.46
C SER A 202 -2.89 -17.17 -7.00
N ILE A 203 -1.93 -16.92 -6.13
CA ILE A 203 -2.02 -17.09 -4.67
C ILE A 203 -2.39 -15.78 -3.95
N SER A 204 -2.61 -14.71 -4.71
CA SER A 204 -3.09 -13.42 -4.19
C SER A 204 -4.36 -13.60 -3.36
N GLY A 205 -4.34 -13.15 -2.11
CA GLY A 205 -5.44 -13.19 -1.15
C GLY A 205 -5.63 -14.53 -0.44
N LEU A 206 -4.70 -15.47 -0.59
CA LEU A 206 -4.65 -16.62 0.33
C LEU A 206 -4.28 -16.12 1.73
N LYS A 207 -5.04 -16.58 2.73
CA LYS A 207 -4.83 -16.18 4.13
C LYS A 207 -3.60 -16.81 4.78
N GLN A 208 -3.04 -17.85 4.16
CA GLN A 208 -2.03 -18.74 4.72
C GLN A 208 -1.11 -19.22 3.61
N MET A 209 0.11 -19.60 3.99
CA MET A 209 1.14 -20.01 3.05
C MET A 209 0.67 -21.23 2.24
N PRO A 210 0.71 -21.15 0.89
CA PRO A 210 0.47 -22.30 0.05
C PRO A 210 1.64 -23.28 0.14
N LEU A 211 1.36 -24.55 -0.09
CA LEU A 211 2.39 -25.58 -0.12
C LEU A 211 2.82 -25.85 -1.55
N THR A 212 4.13 -26.02 -1.74
CA THR A 212 4.76 -26.36 -3.02
C THR A 212 5.20 -27.82 -3.07
N LYS A 213 5.31 -28.46 -1.89
CA LYS A 213 5.64 -29.88 -1.69
C LYS A 213 5.02 -30.38 -0.38
N LEU A 214 4.81 -31.69 -0.29
CA LEU A 214 4.51 -32.37 0.98
C LEU A 214 5.84 -32.82 1.60
N LEU A 215 6.08 -32.48 2.86
CA LEU A 215 7.32 -32.84 3.55
C LEU A 215 7.23 -34.20 4.24
N HIS A 216 6.04 -34.53 4.74
CA HIS A 216 5.75 -35.77 5.44
C HIS A 216 4.23 -36.03 5.40
N PRO A 217 3.77 -37.21 5.85
CA PRO A 217 2.35 -37.50 5.93
C PRO A 217 1.64 -36.55 6.92
N PHE A 218 0.52 -36.00 6.48
CA PHE A 218 -0.36 -35.16 7.29
C PHE A 218 -1.80 -35.65 7.15
N TRP A 219 -2.63 -35.30 8.13
CA TRP A 219 -4.08 -35.36 7.99
C TRP A 219 -4.66 -34.04 7.50
N LEU A 220 -5.77 -34.13 6.78
CA LEU A 220 -6.60 -32.96 6.53
C LEU A 220 -7.43 -32.59 7.76
N LYS A 221 -7.19 -31.40 8.31
CA LYS A 221 -8.03 -30.77 9.33
C LYS A 221 -9.44 -30.48 8.80
N LYS A 222 -9.56 -30.14 7.51
CA LYS A 222 -10.83 -29.85 6.82
C LYS A 222 -10.78 -30.43 5.41
N SER A 223 -11.94 -30.84 4.89
CA SER A 223 -12.05 -31.30 3.52
C SER A 223 -11.58 -30.22 2.53
N ILE A 224 -10.92 -30.65 1.46
CA ILE A 224 -10.49 -29.81 0.35
C ILE A 224 -11.21 -30.28 -0.92
N ASN A 225 -11.74 -29.34 -1.70
CA ASN A 225 -12.41 -29.65 -2.96
C ASN A 225 -11.40 -29.69 -4.12
N ALA A 226 -11.79 -30.32 -5.23
CA ALA A 226 -11.01 -30.28 -6.46
C ALA A 226 -10.67 -28.83 -6.85
N ALA A 227 -9.49 -28.63 -7.44
CA ALA A 227 -8.94 -27.34 -7.87
C ALA A 227 -8.66 -26.30 -6.75
N GLN A 228 -8.79 -26.68 -5.47
CA GLN A 228 -8.37 -25.81 -4.36
C GLN A 228 -6.86 -25.95 -4.08
N VAL A 229 -6.24 -24.83 -3.73
CA VAL A 229 -4.83 -24.76 -3.32
C VAL A 229 -4.67 -25.30 -1.91
N LEU A 230 -3.73 -26.23 -1.72
CA LEU A 230 -3.34 -26.73 -0.41
C LEU A 230 -2.49 -25.68 0.31
N THR A 231 -2.90 -25.34 1.53
CA THR A 231 -2.24 -24.36 2.40
C THR A 231 -2.06 -24.95 3.79
N GLN A 232 -1.10 -24.45 4.57
CA GLN A 232 -0.79 -24.98 5.92
C GLN A 232 -2.01 -25.16 6.84
N LYS A 233 -3.01 -24.28 6.75
CA LYS A 233 -4.25 -24.36 7.57
C LYS A 233 -5.06 -25.65 7.42
N TYR A 234 -4.87 -26.37 6.32
CA TYR A 234 -5.58 -27.60 6.03
C TYR A 234 -4.90 -28.80 6.67
N LEU A 235 -3.64 -28.68 7.07
CA LEU A 235 -2.86 -29.79 7.59
C LEU A 235 -2.91 -29.83 9.12
N ILE A 236 -2.88 -31.05 9.64
CA ILE A 236 -2.62 -31.38 11.03
C ILE A 236 -1.74 -32.62 11.06
N GLU A 237 -0.87 -32.71 12.06
CA GLU A 237 -0.06 -33.91 12.28
C GLU A 237 -0.96 -35.13 12.53
N ILE A 238 -0.44 -36.29 12.16
CA ILE A 238 -1.13 -37.56 12.40
C ILE A 238 -0.82 -37.96 13.84
N PRO A 239 -1.82 -38.21 14.69
CA PRO A 239 -1.61 -38.64 16.06
C PRO A 239 -0.82 -39.94 16.14
N SER A 240 -0.01 -40.10 17.19
CA SER A 240 0.77 -41.33 17.44
C SER A 240 -0.10 -42.58 17.62
N ILE A 241 -1.32 -42.38 18.11
CA ILE A 241 -2.36 -43.41 18.21
C ILE A 241 -3.66 -42.86 17.63
N ILE A 242 -4.29 -43.63 16.75
CA ILE A 242 -5.57 -43.28 16.12
C ILE A 242 -6.71 -44.05 16.80
N LYS A 243 -7.87 -43.40 16.95
CA LYS A 243 -9.08 -44.08 17.43
C LYS A 243 -9.37 -45.36 16.63
N GLY A 244 -9.62 -46.46 17.35
CA GLY A 244 -9.91 -47.78 16.79
C GLY A 244 -8.67 -48.62 16.51
N GLN A 245 -7.48 -48.07 16.69
CA GLN A 245 -6.23 -48.78 16.49
C GLN A 245 -5.94 -49.75 17.64
N SER A 246 -5.33 -50.91 17.32
CA SER A 246 -4.75 -51.81 18.33
C SER A 246 -3.42 -51.25 18.82
N VAL A 247 -3.28 -51.13 20.14
CA VAL A 247 -2.16 -50.50 20.84
C VAL A 247 -1.60 -51.49 21.84
N GLN A 248 -0.26 -51.59 21.89
CA GLN A 248 0.43 -52.36 22.90
C GLN A 248 0.48 -51.60 24.22
N ILE A 249 0.01 -52.24 25.28
CA ILE A 249 -0.06 -51.67 26.63
C ILE A 249 0.97 -52.34 27.51
N LYS A 250 1.88 -51.53 28.04
CA LYS A 250 2.81 -51.95 29.08
C LYS A 250 2.25 -51.59 30.45
N ILE A 251 2.29 -52.54 31.37
CA ILE A 251 1.89 -52.34 32.76
C ILE A 251 3.11 -52.73 33.59
N VAL A 252 3.58 -51.84 34.46
CA VAL A 252 4.69 -52.11 35.37
C VAL A 252 4.16 -52.00 36.79
N THR A 253 4.23 -53.08 37.55
CA THR A 253 3.70 -53.12 38.92
C THR A 253 4.53 -54.06 39.77
N HIS A 254 5.08 -53.57 40.88
CA HIS A 254 5.89 -54.35 41.84
C HIS A 254 7.02 -55.19 41.20
N GLY A 255 7.71 -54.64 40.19
CA GLY A 255 8.80 -55.34 39.49
C GLY A 255 8.37 -56.34 38.42
N VAL A 256 7.06 -56.52 38.20
CA VAL A 256 6.52 -57.35 37.11
C VAL A 256 6.09 -56.44 35.95
N SER A 257 6.46 -56.81 34.71
CA SER A 257 6.01 -56.15 33.49
C SER A 257 5.05 -57.04 32.72
N ILE A 258 3.84 -56.53 32.46
CA ILE A 258 2.81 -57.20 31.66
C ILE A 258 2.63 -56.42 30.36
N ILE A 259 2.60 -57.12 29.23
CA ILE A 259 2.29 -56.55 27.92
C ILE A 259 0.96 -57.13 27.45
N THR A 260 0.03 -56.26 27.08
CA THR A 260 -1.27 -56.66 26.54
C THR A 260 -1.68 -55.77 25.37
N GLU A 261 -2.76 -56.11 24.67
CA GLU A 261 -3.29 -55.31 23.57
C GLU A 261 -4.60 -54.63 23.98
N ALA A 262 -4.80 -53.41 23.50
CA ALA A 262 -6.05 -52.68 23.69
C ALA A 262 -6.41 -51.84 22.47
N ILE A 263 -7.70 -51.55 22.32
CA ILE A 263 -8.23 -50.73 21.24
C ILE A 263 -8.40 -49.29 21.73
N ALA A 264 -7.69 -48.35 21.10
CA ALA A 264 -7.80 -46.92 21.40
C ALA A 264 -9.23 -46.41 21.14
N GLN A 265 -9.80 -45.65 22.07
CA GLN A 265 -11.13 -45.05 21.91
C GLN A 265 -11.08 -43.59 21.45
N ASN A 266 -9.90 -42.98 21.52
CA ASN A 266 -9.61 -41.61 21.16
C ASN A 266 -8.26 -41.55 20.44
N ASP A 267 -8.06 -40.50 19.64
CA ASP A 267 -6.74 -40.17 19.11
C ASP A 267 -5.85 -39.67 20.26
N GLY A 268 -4.55 -39.94 20.19
CA GLY A 268 -3.59 -39.50 21.21
C GLY A 268 -2.18 -39.32 20.69
N ASP A 269 -1.53 -38.26 21.15
CA ASP A 269 -0.11 -38.01 20.96
C ASP A 269 0.71 -38.49 22.16
N ILE A 270 2.02 -38.64 21.98
CA ILE A 270 2.94 -39.03 23.05
C ILE A 270 2.77 -38.11 24.27
N GLY A 271 2.65 -38.71 25.46
CA GLY A 271 2.41 -38.04 26.74
C GLY A 271 0.94 -37.78 27.05
N GLN A 272 0.01 -37.99 26.13
CA GLN A 272 -1.42 -37.82 26.39
C GLN A 272 -2.02 -39.07 27.04
N THR A 273 -2.95 -38.87 27.98
CA THR A 273 -3.76 -39.94 28.54
C THR A 273 -4.99 -40.17 27.68
N ILE A 274 -5.15 -41.36 27.12
CA ILE A 274 -6.28 -41.71 26.27
C ILE A 274 -7.05 -42.92 26.80
N ARG A 275 -8.35 -42.96 26.51
CA ARG A 275 -9.23 -44.07 26.88
C ARG A 275 -9.01 -45.24 25.92
N MET A 276 -8.94 -46.44 26.48
CA MET A 276 -8.72 -47.68 25.74
C MET A 276 -9.71 -48.75 26.17
N LYS A 277 -9.90 -49.75 25.32
CA LYS A 277 -10.77 -50.90 25.57
C LYS A 277 -9.98 -52.18 25.43
N ASN A 278 -9.98 -53.03 26.45
CA ASN A 278 -9.42 -54.36 26.35
C ASN A 278 -10.39 -55.24 25.52
N PRO A 279 -9.95 -55.83 24.38
CA PRO A 279 -10.83 -56.62 23.52
C PRO A 279 -11.27 -57.94 24.16
N GLN A 280 -10.49 -58.53 25.07
CA GLN A 280 -10.80 -59.79 25.73
C GLN A 280 -11.84 -59.62 26.85
N THR A 281 -11.72 -58.55 27.65
CA THR A 281 -12.60 -58.34 28.81
C THR A 281 -13.72 -57.33 28.55
N ASN A 282 -13.68 -56.63 27.41
CA ASN A 282 -14.55 -55.49 27.08
C ASN A 282 -14.49 -54.32 28.08
N LYS A 283 -13.55 -54.32 29.04
CA LYS A 283 -13.39 -53.25 30.02
C LYS A 283 -12.65 -52.05 29.43
N TYR A 284 -13.00 -50.87 29.93
CA TYR A 284 -12.32 -49.62 29.58
C TYR A 284 -11.34 -49.21 30.66
N PHE A 285 -10.23 -48.60 30.25
CA PHE A 285 -9.23 -48.04 31.14
C PHE A 285 -8.53 -46.86 30.45
N VAL A 286 -7.64 -46.18 31.17
CA VAL A 286 -6.83 -45.08 30.64
C VAL A 286 -5.36 -45.47 30.65
N ALA A 287 -4.63 -45.03 29.64
CA ALA A 287 -3.18 -45.22 29.53
C ALA A 287 -2.54 -43.98 28.91
N VAL A 288 -1.28 -43.74 29.25
CA VAL A 288 -0.46 -42.64 28.72
C VAL A 288 0.26 -43.13 27.47
N VAL A 289 0.12 -42.43 26.36
CA VAL A 289 0.83 -42.77 25.11
C VAL A 289 2.34 -42.57 25.31
N THR A 290 3.15 -43.59 25.05
CA THR A 290 4.62 -43.53 25.25
C THR A 290 5.38 -43.52 23.94
N ALA A 291 4.85 -44.16 22.89
CA ALA A 291 5.42 -44.18 21.55
C ALA A 291 4.31 -44.48 20.51
N PRO A 292 4.59 -44.39 19.20
CA PRO A 292 3.63 -44.84 18.19
C PRO A 292 3.17 -46.26 18.46
N ASN A 293 1.85 -46.46 18.53
CA ASN A 293 1.20 -47.75 18.82
C ASN A 293 1.52 -48.35 20.22
N GLN A 294 2.06 -47.56 21.15
CA GLN A 294 2.40 -47.99 22.50
C GLN A 294 1.88 -47.03 23.57
N ALA A 295 1.39 -47.59 24.67
CA ALA A 295 0.99 -46.83 25.84
C ALA A 295 1.30 -47.58 27.14
N GLU A 296 1.29 -46.86 28.25
CA GLU A 296 1.58 -47.39 29.58
C GLU A 296 0.49 -47.00 30.57
N ILE A 297 0.11 -47.93 31.44
CA ILE A 297 -0.75 -47.60 32.58
C ILE A 297 0.16 -47.07 33.68
N PRO A 298 0.03 -45.80 34.09
CA PRO A 298 0.84 -45.25 35.18
C PRO A 298 0.50 -46.00 36.48
N SER A 299 1.55 -46.43 37.18
CA SER A 299 1.50 -47.09 38.49
C SER A 299 1.16 -46.13 39.62
#